data_AF-A0A7Y2APX0-F1
#
_entry.id   AF-A0A7Y2APX0-F1
#
_cell.length_a   1.000
_cell.length_b   1.000
_cell.length_c   1.000
_cell.angle_alpha   90.00
_cell.angle_beta   90.00
_cell.angle_gamma   90.00
#
_symmetry.space_group_name_H-M   'P 1'
#
loop_
_entity.id
_entity.type
_entity.pdbx_description
1 polymer ?
#
loop_
_entity_poly.entity_id
_entity_poly.type
_entity_poly.pdbx_seq_one_letter_code
_entity_poly.pdbx_strand_id
1 'polypeptide(L)'
;MQFSRRSMLQSASCGFGYLAMQSLHASSLRASDADIATESPLPACARRVIFMCMSGGPAQLDTFDYKPQTGNKKHPGSVFDFAQHGESGLWISELLPQIAKHADRLCVINGMHADTGNHSQSFLQMHTGERLRKRPSIGSWVTYGLGSENENLPGFISLNAAKPSVYSSAFLPTAFEGTPIGTNGEDMSLATIRNIASEHLPDAVKRHQINLVQSMNRQHLADRHGDNRLEGVIESMELAYRMQASAPDLLDLSNETQATLERYRVGKKLSVGTCRPTDFGRQCLLARRFAEAGVRFIEIQHGGWDQHKNHRRDLKANCDTVDAPIAALLEDLTARGLMDDTLLVWGGEFGRPGLTPDDGKDETGHNAKGFTYWLAGGGVKSGHVHGKTDAKGSRAVQGKVHFRDLHATILHLLGLRHDQLTYHHAGRDHRLTGPEGGKVVTEILA
;
A
#
# COMPACT_ATOMS: atom_id res chain seq x y z
N MET A 1 15.86 -11.45 54.73
CA MET A 1 15.05 -10.22 54.88
C MET A 1 13.59 -10.58 54.64
N GLN A 2 12.71 -10.33 55.62
CA GLN A 2 11.26 -10.48 55.43
C GLN A 2 10.71 -9.16 54.87
N PHE A 3 10.26 -9.18 53.62
CA PHE A 3 9.56 -8.04 53.04
C PHE A 3 8.08 -8.10 53.41
N SER A 4 7.54 -7.03 53.98
CA SER A 4 6.09 -6.92 54.19
C SER A 4 5.38 -6.64 52.86
N ARG A 5 4.11 -7.07 52.71
CA ARG A 5 3.30 -6.76 51.52
C ARG A 5 3.27 -5.26 51.21
N ARG A 6 3.26 -4.42 52.23
CA ARG A 6 3.32 -2.95 52.11
C ARG A 6 4.68 -2.48 51.59
N SER A 7 5.78 -3.07 52.07
CA SER A 7 7.14 -2.76 51.62
C SER A 7 7.34 -3.13 50.14
N MET A 8 6.81 -4.26 49.67
CA MET A 8 6.88 -4.64 48.26
C MET A 8 6.11 -3.68 47.36
N LEU A 9 4.92 -3.24 47.77
CA LEU A 9 4.11 -2.30 46.99
C LEU A 9 4.73 -0.89 46.93
N GLN A 10 5.44 -0.48 47.98
CA GLN A 10 6.13 0.83 48.04
C GLN A 10 7.45 0.85 47.26
N SER A 11 8.22 -0.24 47.23
CA SER A 11 9.48 -0.31 46.48
C SER A 11 9.30 -0.69 45.01
N ALA A 12 8.12 -1.21 44.63
CA ALA A 12 7.78 -1.60 43.26
C ALA A 12 6.92 -0.56 42.52
N SER A 13 6.84 0.68 43.00
CA SER A 13 6.10 1.76 42.33
C SER A 13 6.73 2.20 40.99
N CYS A 14 7.99 1.83 40.75
CA CYS A 14 8.63 1.81 39.44
C CYS A 14 8.88 0.37 38.97
N GLY A 15 8.03 -0.59 39.35
CA GLY A 15 8.21 -2.03 39.13
C GLY A 15 7.31 -2.52 38.01
N PHE A 16 5.98 -2.46 38.16
CA PHE A 16 5.07 -2.93 37.10
C PHE A 16 5.08 -2.03 35.87
N GLY A 17 5.04 -0.70 36.05
CA GLY A 17 5.13 0.23 34.93
C GLY A 17 6.48 0.18 34.22
N TYR A 18 7.57 0.00 34.98
CA TYR A 18 8.91 -0.18 34.44
C TYR A 18 9.14 -1.57 33.86
N LEU A 19 8.50 -2.63 34.38
CA LEU A 19 8.52 -3.98 33.79
C LEU A 19 7.70 -4.02 32.51
N ALA A 20 6.57 -3.31 32.45
CA ALA A 20 5.81 -3.11 31.23
C ALA A 20 6.63 -2.27 30.24
N MET A 21 7.25 -1.18 30.67
CA MET A 21 8.15 -0.35 29.85
C MET A 21 9.39 -1.14 29.41
N GLN A 22 10.02 -1.92 30.30
CA GLN A 22 11.13 -2.80 29.96
C GLN A 22 10.68 -3.93 29.05
N SER A 23 9.46 -4.47 29.20
CA SER A 23 8.92 -5.48 28.28
C SER A 23 8.68 -4.87 26.90
N LEU A 24 8.11 -3.66 26.84
CA LEU A 24 7.90 -2.90 25.60
C LEU A 24 9.24 -2.48 24.96
N HIS A 25 10.24 -2.10 25.75
CA HIS A 25 11.59 -1.82 25.27
C HIS A 25 12.36 -3.09 24.91
N ALA A 26 12.15 -4.20 25.61
CA ALA A 26 12.80 -5.48 25.34
C ALA A 26 12.21 -6.18 24.10
N SER A 27 10.92 -5.98 23.79
CA SER A 27 10.37 -6.37 22.49
C SER A 27 10.90 -5.48 21.37
N SER A 28 11.18 -4.20 21.63
CA SER A 28 11.88 -3.30 20.69
C SER A 28 13.37 -3.66 20.51
N LEU A 29 14.06 -4.15 21.55
CA LEU A 29 15.45 -4.62 21.52
C LEU A 29 15.62 -6.02 20.94
N ARG A 30 14.54 -6.80 20.78
CA ARG A 30 14.61 -8.11 20.09
C ARG A 30 14.63 -7.98 18.58
N ALA A 31 14.34 -6.80 18.05
CA ALA A 31 14.82 -6.41 16.74
C ALA A 31 16.31 -6.05 16.87
N SER A 32 17.16 -7.08 16.70
CA SER A 32 18.46 -7.03 16.03
C SER A 32 19.75 -7.22 16.84
N ASP A 33 20.55 -8.20 16.39
CA ASP A 33 22.02 -8.08 16.18
C ASP A 33 22.33 -7.53 14.77
N ALA A 34 21.29 -7.17 14.01
CA ALA A 34 21.38 -6.52 12.70
C ALA A 34 20.99 -5.04 12.84
N ASP A 35 21.90 -4.14 13.25
CA ASP A 35 21.76 -2.66 13.28
C ASP A 35 20.51 -2.06 12.58
N ILE A 36 19.30 -2.28 13.11
CA ILE A 36 18.07 -1.70 12.60
C ILE A 36 17.87 -0.46 13.45
N ALA A 37 18.12 0.70 12.84
CA ALA A 37 17.85 2.00 13.46
C ALA A 37 16.38 2.05 13.90
N THR A 38 16.14 1.81 15.19
CA THR A 38 14.81 1.81 15.81
C THR A 38 14.26 3.23 16.02
N GLU A 39 15.07 4.26 15.80
CA GLU A 39 14.62 5.64 15.72
C GLU A 39 14.56 6.11 14.27
N SER A 40 13.36 6.50 13.84
CA SER A 40 13.15 7.22 12.59
C SER A 40 14.02 8.48 12.58
N PRO A 41 15.03 8.60 11.70
CA PRO A 41 15.96 9.72 11.71
C PRO A 41 15.32 11.06 11.33
N LEU A 42 14.07 11.03 10.86
CA LEU A 42 13.28 12.19 10.44
C LEU A 42 11.93 12.20 11.18
N PRO A 43 11.34 13.38 11.42
CA PRO A 43 9.94 13.47 11.86
C PRO A 43 9.02 12.79 10.85
N ALA A 44 8.28 11.77 11.28
CA ALA A 44 7.33 11.07 10.43
C ALA A 44 6.02 11.87 10.31
N CYS A 45 5.57 12.13 9.09
CA CYS A 45 4.28 12.75 8.81
C CYS A 45 3.16 11.71 8.65
N ALA A 46 3.51 10.49 8.25
CA ALA A 46 2.61 9.35 8.13
C ALA A 46 3.09 8.19 9.02
N ARG A 47 2.14 7.43 9.56
CA ARG A 47 2.39 6.18 10.29
C ARG A 47 2.16 4.96 9.40
N ARG A 48 1.29 5.07 8.41
CA ARG A 48 0.91 3.96 7.53
C ARG A 48 0.63 4.40 6.11
N VAL A 49 0.65 3.43 5.19
CA VAL A 49 0.36 3.62 3.77
C VAL A 49 -0.76 2.70 3.33
N ILE A 50 -1.75 3.26 2.62
CA ILE A 50 -2.69 2.49 1.81
C ILE A 50 -2.33 2.70 0.34
N PHE A 51 -1.75 1.67 -0.28
CA PHE A 51 -1.29 1.69 -1.67
C PHE A 51 -2.33 1.01 -2.58
N MET A 52 -2.98 1.79 -3.43
CA MET A 52 -4.01 1.33 -4.36
C MET A 52 -3.43 1.19 -5.76
N CYS A 53 -3.19 -0.07 -6.17
CA CYS A 53 -2.67 -0.43 -7.47
C CYS A 53 -3.81 -0.74 -8.45
N MET A 54 -3.96 0.13 -9.45
CA MET A 54 -4.81 -0.08 -10.61
C MET A 54 -3.99 -0.77 -11.70
N SER A 55 -3.89 -2.09 -11.60
CA SER A 55 -3.01 -2.94 -12.43
C SER A 55 -3.39 -2.85 -13.90
N GLY A 56 -2.47 -2.32 -14.70
CA GLY A 56 -2.69 -1.98 -16.10
C GLY A 56 -2.60 -0.48 -16.37
N GLY A 57 -2.46 0.38 -15.36
CA GLY A 57 -2.24 1.81 -15.59
C GLY A 57 -3.50 2.59 -15.97
N PRO A 58 -4.04 3.44 -15.08
CA PRO A 58 -5.18 4.29 -15.38
C PRO A 58 -4.93 5.23 -16.57
N ALA A 59 -5.98 5.48 -17.34
CA ALA A 59 -5.93 6.46 -18.42
C ALA A 59 -5.95 7.89 -17.86
N GLN A 60 -4.78 8.49 -17.69
CA GLN A 60 -4.62 9.80 -17.06
C GLN A 60 -5.43 10.90 -17.76
N LEU A 61 -5.49 10.87 -19.10
CA LEU A 61 -6.19 11.88 -19.89
C LEU A 61 -7.72 11.82 -19.74
N ASP A 62 -8.24 10.67 -19.34
CA ASP A 62 -9.68 10.44 -19.13
C ASP A 62 -10.05 10.44 -17.63
N THR A 63 -9.10 10.71 -16.73
CA THR A 63 -9.30 10.67 -15.27
C THR A 63 -8.92 11.99 -14.58
N PHE A 64 -7.66 12.42 -14.68
CA PHE A 64 -7.10 13.51 -13.84
C PHE A 64 -6.21 14.53 -14.59
N ASP A 65 -5.84 14.28 -15.84
CA ASP A 65 -4.97 15.15 -16.64
C ASP A 65 -5.71 15.72 -17.86
N TYR A 66 -6.60 16.69 -17.62
CA TYR A 66 -7.43 17.26 -18.67
C TYR A 66 -6.60 18.01 -19.73
N LYS A 67 -6.70 17.55 -20.99
CA LYS A 67 -6.10 18.18 -22.17
C LYS A 67 -7.18 18.52 -23.20
N PRO A 68 -7.76 19.73 -23.17
CA PRO A 68 -8.73 20.14 -24.18
C PRO A 68 -8.09 20.16 -25.56
N GLN A 69 -8.92 19.97 -26.60
CA GLN A 69 -8.46 20.09 -27.98
C GLN A 69 -7.95 21.51 -28.24
N THR A 70 -6.76 21.63 -28.82
CA THR A 70 -6.14 22.92 -29.16
C THR A 70 -5.79 22.98 -30.64
N GLY A 71 -6.05 24.13 -31.26
CA GLY A 71 -5.78 24.37 -32.69
C GLY A 71 -6.69 23.57 -33.64
N ASN A 72 -6.34 23.59 -34.94
CA ASN A 72 -7.17 22.99 -35.99
C ASN A 72 -6.95 21.49 -36.17
N LYS A 73 -5.80 20.96 -35.72
CA LYS A 73 -5.47 19.53 -35.84
C LYS A 73 -5.85 18.82 -34.55
N LYS A 74 -6.85 17.93 -34.63
CA LYS A 74 -7.26 17.07 -33.52
C LYS A 74 -6.06 16.27 -33.00
N HIS A 75 -5.98 16.15 -31.68
CA HIS A 75 -4.93 15.38 -30.99
C HIS A 75 -5.55 14.42 -29.97
N PRO A 76 -4.80 13.41 -29.52
CA PRO A 76 -5.23 12.57 -28.41
C PRO A 76 -5.64 13.40 -27.19
N GLY A 77 -6.77 13.06 -26.58
CA GLY A 77 -7.31 13.72 -25.40
C GLY A 77 -8.44 12.89 -24.77
N SER A 78 -9.13 13.48 -23.79
CA SER A 78 -10.29 12.84 -23.16
C SER A 78 -11.42 12.63 -24.15
N VAL A 79 -12.13 11.50 -24.01
CA VAL A 79 -13.43 11.27 -24.65
C VAL A 79 -14.62 11.36 -23.68
N PHE A 80 -14.33 11.73 -22.43
CA PHE A 80 -15.29 11.95 -21.36
C PHE A 80 -15.29 13.41 -20.94
N ASP A 81 -16.41 13.84 -20.37
CA ASP A 81 -16.55 15.20 -19.86
C ASP A 81 -15.70 15.42 -18.60
N PHE A 82 -15.26 16.65 -18.43
CA PHE A 82 -14.42 17.09 -17.31
C PHE A 82 -14.98 18.35 -16.69
N ALA A 83 -14.88 18.43 -15.36
CA ALA A 83 -15.19 19.64 -14.62
C ALA A 83 -14.10 19.93 -13.58
N GLN A 84 -14.02 21.19 -13.16
CA GLN A 84 -13.21 21.57 -12.01
C GLN A 84 -14.02 21.34 -10.74
N HIS A 85 -13.39 20.73 -9.74
CA HIS A 85 -14.01 20.38 -8.47
C HIS A 85 -13.24 20.96 -7.29
N GLY A 86 -13.97 21.23 -6.20
CA GLY A 86 -13.41 21.81 -4.98
C GLY A 86 -12.96 23.27 -5.15
N GLU A 87 -12.39 23.81 -4.08
CA GLU A 87 -11.73 25.12 -4.07
C GLU A 87 -10.40 25.11 -4.85
N SER A 88 -9.73 23.96 -4.87
CA SER A 88 -8.50 23.70 -5.62
C SER A 88 -8.69 23.75 -7.14
N GLY A 89 -9.93 23.61 -7.62
CA GLY A 89 -10.26 23.61 -9.04
C GLY A 89 -9.61 22.46 -9.81
N LEU A 90 -9.40 21.30 -9.16
CA LEU A 90 -8.83 20.12 -9.81
C LEU A 90 -9.75 19.63 -10.92
N TRP A 91 -9.16 19.34 -12.08
CA TRP A 91 -9.85 18.71 -13.19
C TRP A 91 -10.04 17.22 -12.93
N ILE A 92 -11.29 16.78 -12.81
CA ILE A 92 -11.63 15.37 -12.62
C ILE A 92 -12.73 15.02 -13.63
N SER A 93 -12.58 13.84 -14.23
CA SER A 93 -13.52 13.30 -15.23
C SER A 93 -14.85 12.92 -14.61
N GLU A 94 -15.92 13.00 -15.40
CA GLU A 94 -17.26 12.49 -15.05
C GLU A 94 -17.28 10.99 -14.69
N LEU A 95 -16.21 10.26 -15.01
CA LEU A 95 -16.03 8.85 -14.65
C LEU A 95 -15.83 8.62 -13.15
N LEU A 96 -15.38 9.62 -12.40
CA LEU A 96 -15.03 9.50 -10.97
C LEU A 96 -15.80 10.51 -10.09
N PRO A 97 -17.15 10.54 -10.15
CA PRO A 97 -17.95 11.56 -9.51
C PRO A 97 -17.92 11.51 -7.98
N GLN A 98 -17.65 10.36 -7.36
CA GLN A 98 -17.52 10.27 -5.90
C GLN A 98 -16.15 10.77 -5.44
N ILE A 99 -15.07 10.38 -6.11
CA ILE A 99 -13.71 10.89 -5.83
C ILE A 99 -13.65 12.40 -6.08
N ALA A 100 -14.37 12.92 -7.08
CA ALA A 100 -14.41 14.34 -7.39
C ALA A 100 -14.86 15.23 -6.21
N LYS A 101 -15.72 14.70 -5.32
CA LYS A 101 -16.14 15.40 -4.09
C LYS A 101 -15.00 15.63 -3.09
N HIS A 102 -13.91 14.89 -3.26
CA HIS A 102 -12.73 14.92 -2.40
C HIS A 102 -11.55 15.66 -3.05
N ALA A 103 -11.77 16.41 -4.14
CA ALA A 103 -10.73 17.13 -4.88
C ALA A 103 -9.76 17.90 -3.98
N ASP A 104 -10.27 18.65 -3.01
CA ASP A 104 -9.45 19.47 -2.12
C ASP A 104 -8.57 18.68 -1.15
N ARG A 105 -8.70 17.35 -1.11
CA ARG A 105 -7.84 16.43 -0.33
C ARG A 105 -6.74 15.81 -1.17
N LEU A 106 -6.83 15.89 -2.49
CA LEU A 106 -5.94 15.18 -3.40
C LEU A 106 -4.71 16.03 -3.74
N CYS A 107 -3.55 15.40 -3.69
CA CYS A 107 -2.32 15.86 -4.31
C CYS A 107 -2.11 15.08 -5.61
N VAL A 108 -2.49 15.67 -6.74
CA VAL A 108 -2.36 15.06 -8.06
C VAL A 108 -0.94 15.27 -8.59
N ILE A 109 -0.29 14.21 -9.07
CA ILE A 109 1.05 14.24 -9.66
C ILE A 109 0.92 13.99 -11.17
N ASN A 110 0.88 15.06 -11.97
CA ASN A 110 0.84 15.02 -13.43
C ASN A 110 2.24 15.06 -14.04
N GLY A 111 3.17 14.33 -13.43
CA GLY A 111 4.59 14.32 -13.79
C GLY A 111 5.24 12.94 -13.74
N MET A 112 4.45 11.88 -13.53
CA MET A 112 5.00 10.54 -13.37
C MET A 112 5.60 10.04 -14.69
N HIS A 113 6.72 9.33 -14.60
CA HIS A 113 7.29 8.57 -15.71
C HIS A 113 7.99 7.29 -15.23
N ALA A 114 8.12 6.34 -16.13
CA ALA A 114 8.73 5.03 -15.92
C ALA A 114 9.73 4.72 -17.04
N ASP A 115 10.59 3.72 -16.82
CA ASP A 115 11.62 3.35 -17.79
C ASP A 115 11.06 2.61 -19.02
N THR A 116 9.91 1.96 -18.89
CA THR A 116 9.37 1.04 -19.91
C THR A 116 7.85 1.04 -19.92
N GLY A 117 7.27 0.93 -21.11
CA GLY A 117 5.84 0.69 -21.28
C GLY A 117 5.47 -0.79 -21.25
N ASN A 118 6.38 -1.71 -20.93
CA ASN A 118 6.05 -3.13 -20.82
C ASN A 118 5.32 -3.39 -19.48
N HIS A 119 4.10 -3.93 -19.54
CA HIS A 119 3.25 -4.22 -18.38
C HIS A 119 4.00 -4.98 -17.27
N SER A 120 4.53 -6.17 -17.58
CA SER A 120 5.20 -7.02 -16.58
C SER A 120 6.39 -6.34 -15.91
N GLN A 121 7.22 -5.62 -16.69
CA GLN A 121 8.42 -4.96 -16.18
C GLN A 121 8.09 -3.70 -15.38
N SER A 122 7.20 -2.85 -15.89
CA SER A 122 6.82 -1.60 -15.21
C SER A 122 6.06 -1.91 -13.92
N PHE A 123 5.20 -2.93 -13.95
CA PHE A 123 4.48 -3.39 -12.76
C PHE A 123 5.44 -3.89 -11.68
N LEU A 124 6.51 -4.62 -12.05
CA LEU A 124 7.53 -5.02 -11.08
C LEU A 124 8.29 -3.80 -10.52
N GLN A 125 8.63 -2.84 -11.38
CA GLN A 125 9.37 -1.63 -10.99
C GLN A 125 8.59 -0.75 -10.02
N MET A 126 7.30 -0.56 -10.27
CA MET A 126 6.42 0.21 -9.40
C MET A 126 6.40 -0.35 -7.97
N HIS A 127 6.43 -1.67 -7.81
CA HIS A 127 6.41 -2.29 -6.48
C HIS A 127 7.80 -2.42 -5.85
N THR A 128 8.86 -2.58 -6.64
CA THR A 128 10.16 -3.05 -6.11
C THR A 128 11.36 -2.16 -6.46
N GLY A 129 11.17 -1.14 -7.29
CA GLY A 129 12.24 -0.31 -7.84
C GLY A 129 13.07 -1.00 -8.94
N GLU A 130 12.78 -2.25 -9.28
CA GLU A 130 13.54 -3.07 -10.23
C GLU A 130 12.63 -3.66 -11.31
N ARG A 131 13.13 -3.77 -12.55
CA ARG A 131 12.32 -4.17 -13.72
C ARG A 131 12.42 -5.64 -14.08
N LEU A 132 13.54 -6.28 -13.74
CA LEU A 132 13.88 -7.59 -14.28
C LEU A 132 14.11 -8.66 -13.22
N ARG A 133 14.54 -8.27 -12.02
CA ARG A 133 14.94 -9.19 -10.97
C ARG A 133 13.93 -9.17 -9.84
N LYS A 134 13.74 -10.32 -9.19
CA LYS A 134 12.99 -10.39 -7.94
C LYS A 134 13.69 -9.51 -6.91
N ARG A 135 12.94 -8.62 -6.30
CA ARG A 135 13.37 -7.68 -5.28
C ARG A 135 12.29 -7.54 -4.22
N PRO A 136 12.66 -7.11 -2.99
CA PRO A 136 11.69 -6.84 -1.97
C PRO A 136 10.75 -5.72 -2.43
N SER A 137 9.47 -5.89 -2.16
CA SER A 137 8.44 -4.89 -2.41
C SER A 137 8.61 -3.66 -1.51
N ILE A 138 8.01 -2.53 -1.90
CA ILE A 138 7.96 -1.31 -1.07
C ILE A 138 7.34 -1.59 0.29
N GLY A 139 6.28 -2.41 0.37
CA GLY A 139 5.66 -2.79 1.64
C GLY A 139 6.63 -3.54 2.54
N SER A 140 7.43 -4.46 1.98
CA SER A 140 8.49 -5.17 2.73
C SER A 140 9.63 -4.25 3.17
N TRP A 141 10.01 -3.24 2.38
CA TRP A 141 10.99 -2.23 2.81
C TRP A 141 10.45 -1.34 3.93
N VAL A 142 9.17 -0.97 3.87
CA VAL A 142 8.52 -0.17 4.93
C VAL A 142 8.47 -0.95 6.23
N THR A 143 8.06 -2.22 6.21
CA THR A 143 8.04 -3.05 7.42
C THR A 143 9.42 -3.42 7.92
N TYR A 144 10.41 -3.57 7.04
CA TYR A 144 11.81 -3.71 7.44
C TYR A 144 12.33 -2.48 8.19
N GLY A 145 11.97 -1.28 7.72
CA GLY A 145 12.40 -0.03 8.35
C GLY A 145 11.66 0.33 9.64
N LEU A 146 10.38 -0.05 9.78
CA LEU A 146 9.51 0.42 10.88
C LEU A 146 8.88 -0.68 11.75
N GLY A 147 9.03 -1.95 11.37
CA GLY A 147 8.34 -3.07 12.02
C GLY A 147 6.82 -2.99 11.87
N SER A 148 6.11 -3.43 12.90
CA SER A 148 4.63 -3.34 13.04
C SER A 148 4.29 -2.55 14.30
N GLU A 149 3.22 -1.74 14.28
CA GLU A 149 2.68 -1.12 15.51
C GLU A 149 1.77 -2.08 16.29
N ASN A 150 1.35 -3.16 15.65
CA ASN A 150 0.52 -4.19 16.25
C ASN A 150 1.27 -5.51 16.28
N GLU A 151 1.61 -5.96 17.47
CA GLU A 151 2.30 -7.21 17.69
C GLU A 151 1.48 -8.45 17.27
N ASN A 152 0.15 -8.33 17.20
CA ASN A 152 -0.75 -9.43 16.85
C ASN A 152 -1.08 -9.51 15.35
N LEU A 153 -0.63 -8.55 14.55
CA LEU A 153 -0.93 -8.45 13.12
C LEU A 153 0.34 -8.27 12.29
N PRO A 154 0.33 -8.71 11.02
CA PRO A 154 1.45 -8.47 10.13
C PRO A 154 1.59 -6.97 9.85
N GLY A 155 2.84 -6.51 9.69
CA GLY A 155 3.10 -5.12 9.31
C GLY A 155 2.65 -4.78 7.89
N PHE A 156 2.47 -5.79 7.03
CA PHE A 156 2.11 -5.62 5.62
C PHE A 156 1.00 -6.60 5.20
N ILE A 157 -0.12 -6.06 4.72
CA ILE A 157 -1.23 -6.77 4.10
C ILE A 157 -1.30 -6.46 2.60
N SER A 158 -1.55 -7.47 1.76
CA SER A 158 -1.80 -7.29 0.33
C SER A 158 -3.15 -7.90 -0.06
N LEU A 159 -4.14 -7.06 -0.37
CA LEU A 159 -5.49 -7.46 -0.71
C LEU A 159 -5.61 -7.71 -2.22
N ASN A 160 -6.24 -8.82 -2.59
CA ASN A 160 -6.50 -9.20 -3.98
C ASN A 160 -5.22 -9.30 -4.83
N ALA A 161 -4.16 -9.86 -4.25
CA ALA A 161 -2.83 -9.85 -4.83
C ALA A 161 -2.79 -10.57 -6.20
N ALA A 162 -2.19 -9.95 -7.20
CA ALA A 162 -2.06 -10.49 -8.55
C ALA A 162 -0.92 -11.50 -8.67
N LYS A 163 0.20 -11.27 -7.97
CA LYS A 163 1.37 -12.15 -7.98
C LYS A 163 2.23 -11.94 -6.73
N PRO A 164 3.00 -12.94 -6.28
CA PRO A 164 3.82 -12.82 -5.07
C PRO A 164 4.84 -11.69 -5.08
N SER A 165 5.29 -11.24 -6.26
CA SER A 165 6.29 -10.17 -6.35
C SER A 165 5.83 -8.82 -5.79
N VAL A 166 4.53 -8.62 -5.57
CA VAL A 166 3.98 -7.35 -5.04
C VAL A 166 4.09 -7.27 -3.52
N TYR A 167 4.14 -8.42 -2.84
CA TYR A 167 4.22 -8.50 -1.39
C TYR A 167 5.47 -9.20 -0.86
N SER A 168 6.37 -9.66 -1.74
CA SER A 168 7.50 -10.47 -1.31
C SER A 168 8.62 -9.66 -0.67
N SER A 169 9.22 -10.23 0.39
CA SER A 169 10.46 -9.77 1.04
C SER A 169 11.70 -10.13 0.22
N ALA A 170 11.59 -11.10 -0.70
CA ALA A 170 12.68 -11.63 -1.53
C ALA A 170 13.93 -12.02 -0.74
N PHE A 171 14.90 -11.13 -0.60
CA PHE A 171 16.14 -11.36 0.17
C PHE A 171 16.13 -10.73 1.56
N LEU A 172 15.14 -9.88 1.88
CA LEU A 172 14.90 -9.43 3.25
C LEU A 172 14.38 -10.61 4.08
N PRO A 173 14.57 -10.60 5.42
CA PRO A 173 14.03 -11.62 6.30
C PRO A 173 12.54 -11.88 6.07
N THR A 174 12.13 -13.15 6.21
CA THR A 174 10.75 -13.59 5.92
C THR A 174 9.70 -12.95 6.81
N ALA A 175 10.09 -12.40 7.97
CA ALA A 175 9.23 -11.62 8.84
C ALA A 175 8.64 -10.36 8.16
N PHE A 176 9.29 -9.87 7.10
CA PHE A 176 8.85 -8.69 6.33
C PHE A 176 8.10 -9.04 5.03
N GLU A 177 7.79 -10.32 4.81
CA GLU A 177 6.91 -10.75 3.71
C GLU A 177 5.48 -10.27 4.00
N GLY A 178 4.83 -9.66 3.02
CA GLY A 178 3.44 -9.26 3.14
C GLY A 178 2.52 -10.48 3.18
N THR A 179 1.43 -10.35 3.94
CA THR A 179 0.40 -11.39 4.03
C THR A 179 -0.69 -11.14 2.97
N PRO A 180 -0.80 -11.99 1.93
CA PRO A 180 -1.86 -11.85 0.95
C PRO A 180 -3.21 -12.29 1.51
N ILE A 181 -4.27 -11.50 1.23
CA ILE A 181 -5.67 -11.86 1.53
C ILE A 181 -6.45 -11.78 0.22
N GLY A 182 -6.82 -12.96 -0.29
CA GLY A 182 -7.47 -13.12 -1.58
C GLY A 182 -6.50 -12.97 -2.75
N THR A 183 -6.82 -13.65 -3.86
CA THR A 183 -6.04 -13.60 -5.10
C THR A 183 -6.86 -12.91 -6.19
N ASN A 184 -6.19 -12.17 -7.07
CA ASN A 184 -6.84 -11.54 -8.21
C ASN A 184 -7.62 -12.57 -9.06
N GLY A 185 -8.93 -12.36 -9.19
CA GLY A 185 -9.85 -13.24 -9.93
C GLY A 185 -10.61 -14.23 -9.05
N GLU A 186 -10.30 -14.33 -7.76
CA GLU A 186 -11.05 -15.13 -6.79
C GLU A 186 -12.20 -14.33 -6.15
N ASP A 187 -13.11 -15.03 -5.48
CA ASP A 187 -14.18 -14.39 -4.72
C ASP A 187 -13.62 -13.77 -3.43
N MET A 188 -13.49 -12.45 -3.42
CA MET A 188 -13.03 -11.69 -2.25
C MET A 188 -13.90 -11.85 -1.00
N SER A 189 -15.15 -12.33 -1.11
CA SER A 189 -15.97 -12.63 0.07
C SER A 189 -15.52 -13.88 0.83
N LEU A 190 -14.78 -14.77 0.16
CA LEU A 190 -14.16 -15.96 0.73
C LEU A 190 -12.69 -15.74 1.08
N ALA A 191 -12.14 -14.56 0.76
CA ALA A 191 -10.75 -14.25 1.01
C ALA A 191 -10.46 -14.21 2.51
N THR A 192 -9.50 -15.02 2.92
CA THR A 192 -9.05 -15.12 4.30
C THR A 192 -7.55 -15.38 4.34
N ILE A 193 -6.98 -15.28 5.54
CA ILE A 193 -5.62 -15.73 5.80
C ILE A 193 -5.65 -17.25 5.90
N ARG A 194 -4.84 -17.93 5.09
CA ARG A 194 -4.83 -19.40 5.06
C ARG A 194 -4.47 -19.96 6.44
N ASN A 195 -5.20 -20.98 6.88
CA ASN A 195 -4.99 -21.69 8.15
C ASN A 195 -5.09 -20.79 9.41
N ILE A 196 -5.83 -19.67 9.34
CA ILE A 196 -6.01 -18.75 10.47
C ILE A 196 -6.93 -19.31 11.57
N ALA A 197 -7.84 -20.20 11.20
CA ALA A 197 -8.72 -20.91 12.12
C ALA A 197 -8.33 -22.39 12.18
N SER A 198 -8.36 -22.97 13.38
CA SER A 198 -8.15 -24.41 13.59
C SER A 198 -8.92 -24.88 14.82
N GLU A 199 -9.75 -25.90 14.65
CA GLU A 199 -10.51 -26.53 15.74
C GLU A 199 -9.83 -27.82 16.25
N HIS A 200 -8.67 -28.20 15.68
CA HIS A 200 -8.07 -29.51 15.95
C HIS A 200 -7.62 -29.72 17.41
N LEU A 201 -7.46 -28.65 18.18
CA LEU A 201 -6.91 -28.64 19.53
C LEU A 201 -7.46 -27.41 20.29
N PRO A 202 -7.67 -27.49 21.61
CA PRO A 202 -7.91 -26.31 22.44
C PRO A 202 -6.72 -25.34 22.41
N ASP A 203 -6.99 -24.04 22.56
CA ASP A 203 -5.94 -23.00 22.40
C ASP A 203 -4.77 -23.12 23.39
N ALA A 204 -5.04 -23.60 24.61
CA ALA A 204 -3.99 -23.90 25.58
C ALA A 204 -3.02 -24.98 25.05
N VAL A 205 -3.53 -26.01 24.38
CA VAL A 205 -2.72 -27.09 23.82
C VAL A 205 -1.96 -26.61 22.58
N LYS A 206 -2.58 -25.79 21.72
CA LYS A 206 -1.88 -25.13 20.61
C LYS A 206 -0.70 -24.29 21.11
N ARG A 207 -0.88 -23.54 22.21
CA ARG A 207 0.20 -22.77 22.82
C ARG A 207 1.37 -23.65 23.26
N HIS A 208 1.08 -24.79 23.89
CA HIS A 208 2.11 -25.74 24.29
C HIS A 208 2.87 -26.31 23.09
N GLN A 209 2.15 -26.67 22.01
CA GLN A 209 2.77 -27.17 20.78
C GLN A 209 3.71 -26.14 20.15
N ILE A 210 3.28 -24.89 20.05
CA ILE A 210 4.11 -23.81 19.50
C ILE A 210 5.29 -23.52 20.42
N ASN A 211 5.10 -23.46 21.74
CA ASN A 211 6.22 -23.30 22.69
C ASN A 211 7.26 -24.41 22.53
N LEU A 212 6.85 -25.66 22.28
CA LEU A 212 7.79 -26.76 22.01
C LEU A 212 8.56 -26.54 20.72
N VAL A 213 7.87 -26.29 19.60
CA VAL A 213 8.51 -26.00 18.30
C VAL A 213 9.47 -24.81 18.43
N GLN A 214 9.07 -23.76 19.13
CA GLN A 214 9.89 -22.57 19.34
C GLN A 214 11.10 -22.84 20.23
N SER A 215 10.98 -23.70 21.23
CA SER A 215 12.13 -24.13 22.03
C SER A 215 13.18 -24.85 21.17
N MET A 216 12.73 -25.74 20.28
CA MET A 216 13.60 -26.43 19.32
C MET A 216 14.24 -25.46 18.32
N ASN A 217 13.47 -24.50 17.79
CA ASN A 217 13.99 -23.50 16.87
C ASN A 217 15.04 -22.60 17.55
N ARG A 218 14.79 -22.15 18.79
CA ARG A 218 15.74 -21.32 19.54
C ARG A 218 17.01 -22.08 19.92
N GLN A 219 16.89 -23.37 20.24
CA GLN A 219 18.05 -24.24 20.43
C GLN A 219 18.84 -24.37 19.12
N HIS A 220 18.16 -24.56 17.99
CA HIS A 220 18.80 -24.63 16.68
C HIS A 220 19.50 -23.32 16.27
N LEU A 221 18.94 -22.17 16.67
CA LEU A 221 19.52 -20.84 16.47
C LEU A 221 20.75 -20.60 17.35
N ALA A 222 20.74 -21.09 18.60
CA ALA A 222 21.89 -21.00 19.48
C ALA A 222 23.15 -21.67 18.88
N ASP A 223 22.98 -22.72 18.08
CA ASP A 223 24.07 -23.40 17.38
C ASP A 223 24.50 -22.68 16.07
N ARG A 224 23.78 -21.63 15.65
CA ARG A 224 23.93 -20.92 14.37
C ARG A 224 23.78 -19.41 14.53
N HIS A 225 24.68 -18.81 15.33
CA HIS A 225 24.72 -17.37 15.52
C HIS A 225 24.71 -16.62 14.17
N GLY A 226 23.75 -15.70 13.99
CA GLY A 226 23.61 -14.86 12.79
C GLY A 226 22.80 -15.45 11.63
N ASP A 227 22.06 -16.55 11.82
CA ASP A 227 21.12 -17.06 10.80
C ASP A 227 19.78 -16.28 10.81
N ASN A 228 19.78 -15.11 10.16
CA ASN A 228 18.61 -14.25 10.01
C ASN A 228 17.41 -14.95 9.35
N ARG A 229 17.63 -16.03 8.59
CA ARG A 229 16.53 -16.79 7.96
C ARG A 229 15.79 -17.62 9.02
N LEU A 230 16.52 -18.24 9.93
CA LEU A 230 15.93 -19.01 11.02
C LEU A 230 15.18 -18.12 12.01
N GLU A 231 15.73 -16.95 12.32
CA GLU A 231 15.04 -15.93 13.13
C GLU A 231 13.73 -15.49 12.48
N GLY A 232 13.75 -15.18 11.18
CA GLY A 232 12.53 -14.81 10.45
C GLY A 232 11.45 -15.91 10.44
N VAL A 233 11.84 -17.19 10.49
CA VAL A 233 10.90 -18.32 10.61
C VAL A 233 10.30 -18.38 12.01
N ILE A 234 11.12 -18.21 13.06
CA ILE A 234 10.68 -18.14 14.46
C ILE A 234 9.62 -17.06 14.65
N GLU A 235 9.89 -15.85 14.16
CA GLU A 235 8.98 -14.71 14.27
C GLU A 235 7.69 -14.92 13.48
N SER A 236 7.80 -15.45 12.25
CA SER A 236 6.65 -15.76 11.41
C SER A 236 5.69 -16.75 12.08
N MET A 237 6.21 -17.77 12.77
CA MET A 237 5.40 -18.74 13.53
C MET A 237 4.71 -18.12 14.76
N GLU A 238 5.39 -17.25 15.52
CA GLU A 238 4.76 -16.53 16.65
C GLU A 238 3.68 -15.55 16.18
N LEU A 239 3.96 -14.83 15.09
CA LEU A 239 2.98 -13.94 14.48
C LEU A 239 1.74 -14.72 14.02
N ALA A 240 1.93 -15.83 13.30
CA ALA A 240 0.84 -16.67 12.83
C ALA A 240 -0.06 -17.14 13.99
N TYR A 241 0.52 -17.51 15.14
CA TYR A 241 -0.26 -17.87 16.33
C TYR A 241 -1.10 -16.70 16.86
N ARG A 242 -0.49 -15.52 17.03
CA ARG A 242 -1.19 -14.33 17.53
C ARG A 242 -2.32 -13.89 16.61
N MET A 243 -2.09 -13.98 15.30
CA MET A 243 -3.10 -13.64 14.29
C MET A 243 -4.35 -14.51 14.39
N GLN A 244 -4.27 -15.75 14.89
CA GLN A 244 -5.46 -16.61 15.06
C GLN A 244 -6.51 -15.99 15.98
N ALA A 245 -6.09 -15.17 16.95
CA ALA A 245 -7.00 -14.51 17.88
C ALA A 245 -7.53 -13.16 17.37
N SER A 246 -6.78 -12.45 16.52
CA SER A 246 -7.11 -11.06 16.14
C SER A 246 -7.56 -10.87 14.70
N ALA A 247 -7.08 -11.70 13.77
CA ALA A 247 -7.40 -11.54 12.35
C ALA A 247 -8.85 -11.93 11.98
N PRO A 248 -9.49 -12.96 12.58
CA PRO A 248 -10.88 -13.30 12.25
C PRO A 248 -11.85 -12.14 12.46
N ASP A 249 -11.73 -11.41 13.57
CA ASP A 249 -12.60 -10.26 13.89
C ASP A 249 -12.42 -9.12 12.88
N LEU A 250 -11.21 -8.92 12.34
CA LEU A 250 -10.95 -7.90 11.32
C LEU A 250 -11.53 -8.28 9.96
N LEU A 251 -11.53 -9.57 9.63
CA LEU A 251 -12.07 -10.11 8.39
C LEU A 251 -13.59 -10.22 8.40
N ASP A 252 -14.19 -10.38 9.57
CA ASP A 252 -15.64 -10.43 9.72
C ASP A 252 -16.27 -9.03 9.60
N LEU A 253 -17.13 -8.90 8.61
CA LEU A 253 -17.89 -7.67 8.32
C LEU A 253 -19.35 -7.76 8.79
N SER A 254 -19.75 -8.86 9.43
CA SER A 254 -21.13 -9.08 9.90
C SER A 254 -21.61 -7.99 10.87
N ASN A 255 -20.69 -7.38 11.61
CA ASN A 255 -20.95 -6.32 12.57
C ASN A 255 -20.89 -4.90 11.95
N GLU A 256 -20.57 -4.76 10.66
CA GLU A 256 -20.60 -3.45 9.99
C GLU A 256 -22.03 -3.02 9.70
N THR A 257 -22.29 -1.71 9.79
CA THR A 257 -23.63 -1.20 9.54
C THR A 257 -24.00 -1.34 8.06
N GLN A 258 -25.29 -1.54 7.77
CA GLN A 258 -25.80 -1.61 6.40
C GLN A 258 -25.43 -0.35 5.59
N ALA A 259 -25.50 0.83 6.22
CA ALA A 259 -25.09 2.09 5.59
C ALA A 259 -23.61 2.11 5.19
N THR A 260 -22.71 1.55 6.01
CA THR A 260 -21.30 1.40 5.66
C THR A 260 -21.13 0.45 4.48
N LEU A 261 -21.77 -0.73 4.53
CA LEU A 261 -21.67 -1.74 3.46
C LEU A 261 -22.16 -1.19 2.12
N GLU A 262 -23.27 -0.44 2.12
CA GLU A 262 -23.84 0.18 0.92
C GLU A 262 -22.94 1.29 0.36
N ARG A 263 -22.40 2.15 1.22
CA ARG A 263 -21.51 3.25 0.80
C ARG A 263 -20.21 2.73 0.18
N TYR A 264 -19.61 1.70 0.77
CA TYR A 264 -18.48 1.00 0.18
C TYR A 264 -18.85 0.10 -1.00
N ARG A 265 -20.16 -0.08 -1.30
CA ARG A 265 -20.64 -1.02 -2.33
C ARG A 265 -20.13 -2.46 -2.12
N VAL A 266 -20.04 -2.91 -0.87
CA VAL A 266 -19.59 -4.27 -0.53
C VAL A 266 -20.48 -5.31 -1.23
N GLY A 267 -19.85 -6.32 -1.82
CA GLY A 267 -20.50 -7.38 -2.56
C GLY A 267 -20.87 -7.02 -4.01
N LYS A 268 -20.75 -5.75 -4.42
CA LYS A 268 -20.92 -5.37 -5.84
C LYS A 268 -19.72 -5.86 -6.65
N LYS A 269 -20.01 -6.63 -7.69
CA LYS A 269 -19.01 -7.19 -8.62
C LYS A 269 -19.42 -6.85 -10.04
N LEU A 270 -18.66 -5.99 -10.70
CA LEU A 270 -18.89 -5.64 -12.10
C LEU A 270 -17.99 -6.48 -13.01
N SER A 271 -18.55 -7.04 -14.07
CA SER A 271 -17.81 -7.82 -15.06
C SER A 271 -18.15 -7.30 -16.46
N VAL A 272 -17.37 -6.35 -16.95
CA VAL A 272 -17.57 -5.70 -18.26
C VAL A 272 -16.22 -5.58 -18.96
N GLY A 273 -16.09 -6.22 -20.12
CA GLY A 273 -14.85 -6.18 -20.90
C GLY A 273 -13.65 -6.71 -20.11
N THR A 274 -12.61 -5.89 -19.99
CA THR A 274 -11.41 -6.19 -19.19
C THR A 274 -11.60 -6.02 -17.69
N CYS A 275 -12.65 -5.32 -17.22
CA CYS A 275 -12.97 -5.16 -15.80
C CYS A 275 -13.35 -6.53 -15.21
N ARG A 276 -12.51 -7.04 -14.31
CA ARG A 276 -12.69 -8.36 -13.69
C ARG A 276 -13.61 -8.24 -12.47
N PRO A 277 -14.50 -9.23 -12.24
CA PRO A 277 -15.36 -9.22 -11.08
C PRO A 277 -14.53 -9.34 -9.80
N THR A 278 -14.51 -8.29 -8.98
CA THR A 278 -13.92 -8.31 -7.64
C THR A 278 -14.75 -7.43 -6.71
N ASP A 279 -14.77 -7.79 -5.42
CA ASP A 279 -15.44 -7.01 -4.37
C ASP A 279 -14.48 -5.91 -3.88
N PHE A 280 -14.27 -4.88 -4.72
CA PHE A 280 -13.35 -3.78 -4.41
C PHE A 280 -13.83 -2.96 -3.19
N GLY A 281 -15.15 -2.91 -2.98
CA GLY A 281 -15.77 -2.36 -1.77
C GLY A 281 -15.27 -3.03 -0.49
N ARG A 282 -15.31 -4.37 -0.45
CA ARG A 282 -14.75 -5.15 0.66
C ARG A 282 -13.26 -4.91 0.85
N GLN A 283 -12.49 -4.80 -0.23
CA GLN A 283 -11.05 -4.51 -0.12
C GLN A 283 -10.79 -3.18 0.58
N CYS A 284 -11.48 -2.11 0.17
CA CYS A 284 -11.34 -0.80 0.80
C CYS A 284 -11.80 -0.79 2.27
N LEU A 285 -12.89 -1.50 2.59
CA LEU A 285 -13.38 -1.62 3.96
C LEU A 285 -12.42 -2.42 4.86
N LEU A 286 -11.85 -3.52 4.36
CA LEU A 286 -10.81 -4.26 5.08
C LEU A 286 -9.56 -3.40 5.27
N ALA A 287 -9.13 -2.64 4.26
CA ALA A 287 -7.99 -1.73 4.41
C ALA A 287 -8.21 -0.70 5.50
N ARG A 288 -9.42 -0.15 5.60
CA ARG A 288 -9.83 0.75 6.69
C ARG A 288 -9.69 0.07 8.07
N ARG A 289 -10.19 -1.16 8.22
CA ARG A 289 -10.12 -1.93 9.47
C ARG A 289 -8.67 -2.30 9.84
N PHE A 290 -7.84 -2.69 8.87
CA PHE A 290 -6.42 -2.98 9.12
C PHE A 290 -5.62 -1.72 9.45
N ALA A 291 -5.96 -0.57 8.86
CA ALA A 291 -5.35 0.70 9.20
C ALA A 291 -5.66 1.11 10.65
N GLU A 292 -6.92 0.98 11.08
CA GLU A 292 -7.32 1.16 12.49
C GLU A 292 -6.57 0.21 13.43
N ALA A 293 -6.38 -1.03 13.00
CA ALA A 293 -5.69 -2.04 13.78
C ALA A 293 -4.17 -1.89 13.78
N GLY A 294 -3.61 -0.84 13.17
CA GLY A 294 -2.17 -0.52 13.25
C GLY A 294 -1.28 -1.22 12.22
N VAL A 295 -1.83 -1.76 11.13
CA VAL A 295 -1.02 -2.29 10.02
C VAL A 295 -0.33 -1.12 9.30
N ARG A 296 0.99 -1.24 9.08
CA ARG A 296 1.85 -0.18 8.50
C ARG A 296 1.67 0.00 7.00
N PHE A 297 1.57 -1.09 6.27
CA PHE A 297 1.44 -1.05 4.81
C PHE A 297 0.27 -1.93 4.39
N ILE A 298 -0.68 -1.36 3.67
CA ILE A 298 -1.85 -2.07 3.17
C ILE A 298 -1.92 -1.81 1.68
N GLU A 299 -1.83 -2.87 0.90
CA GLU A 299 -1.96 -2.78 -0.54
C GLU A 299 -3.34 -3.27 -0.98
N ILE A 300 -3.97 -2.53 -1.88
CA ILE A 300 -5.23 -2.87 -2.54
C ILE A 300 -4.95 -2.99 -4.04
N GLN A 301 -5.32 -4.11 -4.65
CA GLN A 301 -5.09 -4.31 -6.08
C GLN A 301 -6.39 -4.47 -6.86
N HIS A 302 -6.52 -3.77 -7.98
CA HIS A 302 -7.60 -3.96 -8.95
C HIS A 302 -7.02 -4.26 -10.32
N GLY A 303 -7.39 -5.40 -10.90
CA GLY A 303 -6.99 -5.79 -12.26
C GLY A 303 -7.89 -5.19 -13.34
N GLY A 304 -7.52 -5.36 -14.60
CA GLY A 304 -8.38 -5.01 -15.74
C GLY A 304 -8.17 -3.60 -16.30
N TRP A 305 -7.16 -2.86 -15.82
CA TRP A 305 -6.80 -1.57 -16.41
C TRP A 305 -5.92 -1.71 -17.65
N ASP A 306 -5.50 -2.94 -17.99
CA ASP A 306 -4.61 -3.21 -19.14
C ASP A 306 -5.34 -3.18 -20.49
N GLN A 307 -5.87 -2.01 -20.86
CA GLN A 307 -6.85 -1.83 -21.93
C GLN A 307 -6.22 -1.48 -23.27
N HIS A 308 -6.39 -2.33 -24.28
CA HIS A 308 -5.92 -2.06 -25.64
C HIS A 308 -7.02 -1.79 -26.66
N LYS A 309 -8.26 -2.20 -26.34
CA LYS A 309 -9.46 -2.08 -27.18
C LYS A 309 -10.67 -1.81 -26.29
N ASN A 310 -11.74 -1.29 -26.89
CA ASN A 310 -12.98 -0.96 -26.19
C ASN A 310 -12.76 0.02 -25.02
N HIS A 311 -11.82 0.96 -25.19
CA HIS A 311 -11.35 1.87 -24.14
C HIS A 311 -12.51 2.53 -23.37
N ARG A 312 -13.48 3.09 -24.08
CA ARG A 312 -14.62 3.79 -23.47
C ARG A 312 -15.42 2.91 -22.51
N ARG A 313 -15.80 1.71 -22.97
CA ARG A 313 -16.61 0.77 -22.20
C ARG A 313 -15.84 0.25 -21.00
N ASP A 314 -14.60 -0.19 -21.23
CA ASP A 314 -13.80 -0.87 -20.24
C ASP A 314 -13.32 0.09 -19.15
N LEU A 315 -12.91 1.32 -19.51
CA LEU A 315 -12.50 2.35 -18.55
C LEU A 315 -13.68 2.75 -17.66
N LYS A 316 -14.87 2.98 -18.24
CA LYS A 316 -16.07 3.30 -17.46
C LYS A 316 -16.38 2.22 -16.43
N ALA A 317 -16.24 0.94 -16.78
CA ALA A 317 -16.46 -0.17 -15.86
C ALA A 317 -15.45 -0.20 -14.71
N ASN A 318 -14.16 0.00 -15.01
CA ASN A 318 -13.12 0.08 -13.98
C ASN A 318 -13.37 1.27 -13.04
N CYS A 319 -13.68 2.44 -13.58
CA CYS A 319 -14.00 3.63 -12.79
C CYS A 319 -15.23 3.43 -11.89
N ASP A 320 -16.33 2.87 -12.40
CA ASP A 320 -17.54 2.59 -11.60
C ASP A 320 -17.27 1.60 -10.44
N THR A 321 -16.33 0.67 -10.64
CA THR A 321 -15.93 -0.30 -9.62
C THR A 321 -15.16 0.35 -8.48
N VAL A 322 -14.29 1.33 -8.75
CA VAL A 322 -13.36 1.89 -7.75
C VAL A 322 -13.79 3.22 -7.15
N ASP A 323 -14.60 4.01 -7.86
CA ASP A 323 -14.92 5.40 -7.50
C ASP A 323 -15.57 5.51 -6.10
N ALA A 324 -16.72 4.87 -5.90
CA ALA A 324 -17.44 4.96 -4.62
C ALA A 324 -16.68 4.30 -3.45
N PRO A 325 -16.07 3.11 -3.58
CA PRO A 325 -15.27 2.52 -2.50
C PRO A 325 -14.09 3.39 -2.05
N ILE A 326 -13.37 4.04 -2.98
CA ILE A 326 -12.26 4.94 -2.64
C ILE A 326 -12.78 6.18 -1.92
N ALA A 327 -13.87 6.78 -2.43
CA ALA A 327 -14.48 7.94 -1.77
C ALA A 327 -14.94 7.61 -0.34
N ALA A 328 -15.57 6.44 -0.15
CA ALA A 328 -15.98 5.95 1.17
C ALA A 328 -14.77 5.75 2.11
N LEU A 329 -13.65 5.26 1.59
CA LEU A 329 -12.40 5.11 2.34
C LEU A 329 -11.83 6.45 2.80
N LEU A 330 -11.76 7.45 1.91
CA LEU A 330 -11.32 8.80 2.25
C LEU A 330 -12.19 9.43 3.36
N GLU A 331 -13.50 9.26 3.26
CA GLU A 331 -14.46 9.74 4.27
C GLU A 331 -14.27 9.04 5.61
N ASP A 332 -14.15 7.71 5.63
CA ASP A 332 -14.01 6.94 6.88
C ASP A 332 -12.71 7.24 7.59
N LEU A 333 -11.59 7.30 6.86
CA LEU A 333 -10.31 7.66 7.46
C LEU A 333 -10.36 9.06 8.08
N THR A 334 -11.10 9.98 7.47
CA THR A 334 -11.31 11.32 8.04
C THR A 334 -12.18 11.27 9.29
N ALA A 335 -13.34 10.63 9.21
CA ALA A 335 -14.28 10.54 10.33
C ALA A 335 -13.66 9.86 11.56
N ARG A 336 -12.66 9.00 11.34
CA ARG A 336 -11.93 8.25 12.37
C ARG A 336 -10.63 8.92 12.81
N GLY A 337 -10.28 10.08 12.25
CA GLY A 337 -9.05 10.80 12.60
C GLY A 337 -7.76 10.12 12.12
N LEU A 338 -7.85 9.24 11.12
CA LEU A 338 -6.73 8.49 10.54
C LEU A 338 -6.18 9.13 9.24
N MET A 339 -6.82 10.19 8.73
CA MET A 339 -6.41 10.81 7.47
C MET A 339 -5.02 11.46 7.58
N ASP A 340 -4.73 12.09 8.70
CA ASP A 340 -3.50 12.86 8.89
C ASP A 340 -2.26 11.96 9.01
N ASP A 341 -2.41 10.74 9.54
CA ASP A 341 -1.33 9.78 9.75
C ASP A 341 -1.36 8.59 8.77
N THR A 342 -2.26 8.60 7.79
CA THR A 342 -2.34 7.59 6.71
C THR A 342 -2.09 8.23 5.36
N LEU A 343 -1.02 7.80 4.67
CA LEU A 343 -0.77 8.17 3.29
C LEU A 343 -1.53 7.24 2.35
N LEU A 344 -2.49 7.79 1.60
CA LEU A 344 -3.12 7.07 0.49
C LEU A 344 -2.34 7.36 -0.79
N VAL A 345 -2.05 6.30 -1.55
CA VAL A 345 -1.36 6.36 -2.84
C VAL A 345 -2.24 5.66 -3.88
N TRP A 346 -2.61 6.35 -4.95
CA TRP A 346 -3.36 5.74 -6.05
C TRP A 346 -2.64 5.90 -7.38
N GLY A 347 -2.56 4.81 -8.14
CA GLY A 347 -2.02 4.84 -9.49
C GLY A 347 -1.81 3.44 -10.07
N GLY A 348 -1.02 3.37 -11.13
CA GLY A 348 -0.63 2.12 -11.79
C GLY A 348 0.71 2.28 -12.50
N GLU A 349 1.18 1.22 -13.15
CA GLU A 349 2.56 1.13 -13.60
C GLU A 349 2.93 2.03 -14.79
N PHE A 350 1.95 2.66 -15.43
CA PHE A 350 2.10 3.69 -16.47
C PHE A 350 0.73 4.35 -16.72
N GLY A 351 0.68 5.28 -17.68
CA GLY A 351 -0.58 5.83 -18.19
C GLY A 351 -0.98 5.26 -19.54
N ARG A 352 -2.02 5.83 -20.13
CA ARG A 352 -2.53 5.49 -21.46
C ARG A 352 -2.72 6.76 -22.29
N PRO A 353 -2.35 6.76 -23.58
CA PRO A 353 -2.73 7.85 -24.48
C PRO A 353 -4.25 8.00 -24.54
N GLY A 354 -4.73 9.23 -24.65
CA GLY A 354 -6.14 9.48 -24.96
C GLY A 354 -6.48 9.08 -26.39
N LEU A 355 -7.75 9.21 -26.76
CA LEU A 355 -8.21 8.91 -28.11
C LEU A 355 -8.22 10.18 -28.96
N THR A 356 -8.05 10.03 -30.27
CA THR A 356 -8.18 11.18 -31.18
C THR A 356 -9.63 11.30 -31.61
N PRO A 357 -10.27 12.47 -31.42
CA PRO A 357 -11.63 12.68 -31.92
C PRO A 357 -11.74 12.37 -33.41
N ASP A 358 -12.87 11.82 -33.83
CA ASP A 358 -13.23 11.55 -35.23
C ASP A 358 -12.37 10.52 -35.97
N ASP A 359 -11.42 9.84 -35.31
CA ASP A 359 -10.59 8.77 -35.93
C ASP A 359 -11.29 7.40 -35.98
N GLY A 360 -12.45 7.28 -35.33
CA GLY A 360 -13.27 6.05 -35.26
C GLY A 360 -12.67 4.94 -34.39
N LYS A 361 -11.54 5.18 -33.71
CA LYS A 361 -10.85 4.18 -32.91
C LYS A 361 -11.32 4.21 -31.45
N ASP A 362 -11.24 3.04 -30.84
CA ASP A 362 -11.48 2.84 -29.41
C ASP A 362 -10.34 2.01 -28.80
N GLU A 363 -9.13 2.33 -29.24
CA GLU A 363 -7.89 1.60 -28.98
C GLU A 363 -6.89 2.54 -28.33
N THR A 364 -6.21 2.05 -27.30
CA THR A 364 -5.14 2.78 -26.62
C THR A 364 -3.94 1.86 -26.37
N GLY A 365 -2.86 2.43 -25.84
CA GLY A 365 -1.62 1.73 -25.56
C GLY A 365 -1.00 2.18 -24.24
N HIS A 366 0.29 1.92 -24.07
CA HIS A 366 1.00 2.26 -22.86
C HIS A 366 1.75 3.58 -23.01
N ASN A 367 1.70 4.40 -21.97
CA ASN A 367 2.43 5.65 -21.88
C ASN A 367 3.27 5.68 -20.60
N ALA A 368 4.50 5.20 -20.70
CA ALA A 368 5.48 5.29 -19.62
C ALA A 368 6.13 6.69 -19.50
N LYS A 369 5.92 7.59 -20.46
CA LYS A 369 6.67 8.86 -20.53
C LYS A 369 6.01 10.00 -19.75
N GLY A 370 4.72 9.89 -19.44
CA GLY A 370 3.95 10.89 -18.73
C GLY A 370 2.61 10.32 -18.30
N PHE A 371 2.38 10.21 -16.99
CA PHE A 371 1.12 9.72 -16.43
C PHE A 371 0.85 10.32 -15.05
N THR A 372 -0.26 9.91 -14.45
CA THR A 372 -0.80 10.54 -13.25
C THR A 372 -0.89 9.58 -12.07
N TYR A 373 -0.46 10.07 -10.92
CA TYR A 373 -0.78 9.51 -9.60
C TYR A 373 -1.58 10.55 -8.82
N TRP A 374 -2.29 10.13 -7.78
CA TRP A 374 -2.66 11.07 -6.72
C TRP A 374 -2.32 10.48 -5.35
N LEU A 375 -1.98 11.37 -4.43
CA LEU A 375 -1.75 11.09 -3.02
C LEU A 375 -2.78 11.83 -2.17
N ALA A 376 -3.06 11.34 -0.97
CA ALA A 376 -3.88 12.07 0.00
C ALA A 376 -3.47 11.70 1.44
N GLY A 377 -3.55 12.67 2.37
CA GLY A 377 -3.23 12.44 3.78
C GLY A 377 -1.73 12.24 4.05
N GLY A 378 -1.37 11.92 5.29
CA GLY A 378 0.00 11.54 5.65
C GLY A 378 1.05 12.62 5.35
N GLY A 379 0.69 13.91 5.43
CA GLY A 379 1.62 15.04 5.23
C GLY A 379 1.82 15.54 3.80
N VAL A 380 0.99 15.14 2.83
CA VAL A 380 1.02 15.71 1.47
C VAL A 380 0.11 16.94 1.34
N LYS A 381 0.47 17.89 0.46
CA LYS A 381 -0.33 19.08 0.18
C LYS A 381 -1.70 18.71 -0.39
N SER A 382 -2.76 19.12 0.30
CA SER A 382 -4.13 18.92 -0.16
C SER A 382 -4.50 19.92 -1.27
N GLY A 383 -5.34 19.51 -2.22
CA GLY A 383 -5.81 20.38 -3.31
C GLY A 383 -4.70 20.88 -4.25
N HIS A 384 -3.66 20.07 -4.46
CA HIS A 384 -2.45 20.46 -5.17
C HIS A 384 -2.25 19.65 -6.46
N VAL A 385 -1.72 20.30 -7.51
CA VAL A 385 -1.21 19.62 -8.71
C VAL A 385 0.29 19.83 -8.82
N HIS A 386 1.04 18.73 -8.74
CA HIS A 386 2.47 18.71 -8.97
C HIS A 386 2.80 18.27 -10.39
N GLY A 387 3.69 19.04 -11.03
CA GLY A 387 4.17 18.73 -12.36
C GLY A 387 3.14 18.93 -13.47
N LYS A 388 3.56 18.64 -14.70
CA LYS A 388 2.72 18.77 -15.89
C LYS A 388 3.24 17.88 -17.01
N THR A 389 2.31 17.29 -17.77
CA THR A 389 2.56 16.67 -19.07
C THR A 389 2.49 17.68 -20.22
N ASP A 390 3.02 17.33 -21.40
CA ASP A 390 2.88 18.17 -22.60
C ASP A 390 1.42 18.39 -23.00
N ALA A 391 1.16 19.24 -24.00
CA ALA A 391 -0.19 19.58 -24.43
C ALA A 391 -1.05 18.38 -24.86
N LYS A 392 -0.44 17.22 -25.15
CA LYS A 392 -1.12 15.99 -25.58
C LYS A 392 -1.11 14.91 -24.49
N GLY A 393 -0.59 15.20 -23.29
CA GLY A 393 -0.40 14.22 -22.22
C GLY A 393 0.61 13.12 -22.53
N SER A 394 1.47 13.30 -23.54
CA SER A 394 2.30 12.22 -24.08
C SER A 394 3.62 12.03 -23.33
N ARG A 395 4.08 13.05 -22.59
CA ARG A 395 5.27 12.99 -21.75
C ARG A 395 5.18 13.99 -20.61
N ALA A 396 5.79 13.67 -19.47
CA ALA A 396 6.04 14.63 -18.40
C ALA A 396 7.06 15.69 -18.90
N VAL A 397 6.79 16.97 -18.65
CA VAL A 397 7.64 18.10 -19.06
C VAL A 397 8.09 18.98 -17.89
N GLN A 398 7.33 18.99 -16.79
CA GLN A 398 7.64 19.73 -15.56
C GLN A 398 7.34 18.85 -14.35
N GLY A 399 8.09 19.01 -13.25
CA GLY A 399 7.88 18.26 -12.01
C GLY A 399 7.91 16.75 -12.25
N LYS A 400 8.95 16.27 -12.93
CA LYS A 400 9.06 14.86 -13.30
C LYS A 400 9.33 14.02 -12.05
N VAL A 401 8.57 12.94 -11.91
CA VAL A 401 8.69 12.00 -10.78
C VAL A 401 8.83 10.59 -11.34
N HIS A 402 9.98 9.96 -11.07
CA HIS A 402 10.17 8.54 -11.37
C HIS A 402 9.68 7.68 -10.20
N PHE A 403 9.44 6.37 -10.40
CA PHE A 403 9.05 5.48 -9.28
C PHE A 403 10.04 5.51 -8.11
N ARG A 404 11.34 5.64 -8.38
CA ARG A 404 12.37 5.82 -7.33
C ARG A 404 12.15 7.08 -6.47
N ASP A 405 11.65 8.15 -7.07
CA ASP A 405 11.42 9.44 -6.41
C ASP A 405 10.14 9.37 -5.60
N LEU A 406 9.11 8.72 -6.14
CA LEU A 406 7.89 8.37 -5.41
C LEU A 406 8.21 7.49 -4.20
N HIS A 407 9.01 6.43 -4.36
CA HIS A 407 9.45 5.56 -3.27
C HIS A 407 10.25 6.33 -2.21
N ALA A 408 11.21 7.17 -2.64
CA ALA A 408 11.94 8.03 -1.73
C ALA A 408 11.01 8.95 -0.92
N THR A 409 9.99 9.50 -1.57
CA THR A 409 9.01 10.40 -0.95
C THR A 409 8.09 9.67 0.03
N ILE A 410 7.61 8.47 -0.31
CA ILE A 410 6.82 7.64 0.61
C ILE A 410 7.63 7.28 1.85
N LEU A 411 8.88 6.83 1.67
CA LEU A 411 9.77 6.51 2.79
C LEU A 411 10.03 7.76 3.66
N HIS A 412 10.27 8.92 3.03
CA HIS A 412 10.47 10.18 3.75
C HIS A 412 9.25 10.59 4.60
N LEU A 413 8.04 10.49 4.06
CA LEU A 413 6.80 10.77 4.79
C LEU A 413 6.61 9.84 5.99
N LEU A 414 7.11 8.61 5.89
CA LEU A 414 7.14 7.63 6.99
C LEU A 414 8.32 7.86 7.96
N GLY A 415 9.13 8.90 7.75
CA GLY A 415 10.31 9.21 8.57
C GLY A 415 11.57 8.39 8.22
N LEU A 416 11.49 7.52 7.22
CA LEU A 416 12.61 6.69 6.77
C LEU A 416 13.49 7.43 5.76
N ARG A 417 14.81 7.34 5.99
CA ARG A 417 15.82 7.81 5.03
C ARG A 417 16.06 6.76 3.95
N HIS A 418 15.53 7.01 2.75
CA HIS A 418 15.64 6.06 1.62
C HIS A 418 17.08 5.74 1.20
N ASP A 419 18.03 6.64 1.49
CA ASP A 419 19.45 6.48 1.18
C ASP A 419 20.20 5.64 2.22
N GLN A 420 19.69 5.58 3.45
CA GLN A 420 20.26 4.84 4.59
C GLN A 420 19.56 3.51 4.86
N LEU A 421 18.30 3.35 4.44
CA LEU A 421 17.58 2.09 4.57
C LEU A 421 18.15 1.07 3.57
N THR A 422 19.16 0.33 4.02
CA THR A 422 19.88 -0.65 3.21
C THR A 422 19.82 -2.06 3.83
N TYR A 423 20.09 -3.06 2.99
CA TYR A 423 20.27 -4.45 3.42
C TYR A 423 21.40 -5.09 2.63
N HIS A 424 22.34 -5.72 3.34
CA HIS A 424 23.50 -6.38 2.73
C HIS A 424 23.11 -7.76 2.19
N HIS A 425 23.23 -7.96 0.88
CA HIS A 425 22.92 -9.23 0.24
C HIS A 425 23.77 -9.44 -1.02
N ALA A 426 24.24 -10.67 -1.23
CA ALA A 426 25.07 -11.05 -2.38
C ALA A 426 26.29 -10.11 -2.60
N GLY A 427 26.95 -9.72 -1.50
CA GLY A 427 28.20 -8.94 -1.52
C GLY A 427 28.05 -7.44 -1.74
N ARG A 428 26.83 -6.88 -1.63
CA ARG A 428 26.62 -5.44 -1.70
C ARG A 428 25.39 -5.00 -0.92
N ASP A 429 25.31 -3.70 -0.68
CA ASP A 429 24.13 -3.10 -0.08
C ASP A 429 23.04 -2.85 -1.15
N HIS A 430 21.81 -3.14 -0.75
CA HIS A 430 20.62 -2.93 -1.55
C HIS A 430 19.71 -1.91 -0.86
N ARG A 431 19.00 -1.10 -1.66
CA ARG A 431 17.93 -0.19 -1.21
C ARG A 431 16.81 -0.15 -2.24
N LEU A 432 15.60 0.20 -1.81
CA LEU A 432 14.40 0.26 -2.67
C LEU A 432 14.60 1.18 -3.89
N THR A 433 15.21 2.36 -3.68
CA THR A 433 15.41 3.36 -4.72
C THR A 433 16.52 3.03 -5.72
N GLY A 434 17.08 1.80 -5.65
CA GLY A 434 18.16 1.36 -6.51
C GLY A 434 19.50 2.08 -6.25
N PRO A 435 20.56 1.74 -7.01
CA PRO A 435 21.89 2.30 -6.82
C PRO A 435 21.93 3.81 -7.12
N GLU A 436 21.17 4.27 -8.11
CA GLU A 436 21.09 5.69 -8.48
C GLU A 436 20.44 6.56 -7.39
N GLY A 437 19.73 5.95 -6.44
CA GLY A 437 18.95 6.68 -5.43
C GLY A 437 17.68 7.27 -6.02
N GLY A 438 16.88 7.91 -5.18
CA GLY A 438 15.73 8.72 -5.56
C GLY A 438 15.84 10.12 -4.99
N LYS A 439 15.04 11.05 -5.51
CA LYS A 439 14.89 12.40 -4.97
C LYS A 439 13.53 12.50 -4.29
N VAL A 440 13.53 12.93 -3.02
CA VAL A 440 12.29 13.28 -2.32
C VAL A 440 11.64 14.46 -3.04
N VAL A 441 10.36 14.32 -3.40
CA VAL A 441 9.57 15.36 -4.06
C VAL A 441 9.09 16.34 -2.99
N THR A 442 9.98 17.22 -2.54
CA THR A 442 9.70 18.17 -1.45
C THR A 442 8.54 19.12 -1.75
N GLU A 443 8.26 19.35 -3.01
CA GLU A 443 7.25 20.29 -3.48
C GLU A 443 5.81 19.85 -3.15
N ILE A 444 5.60 18.56 -2.87
CA ILE A 444 4.28 18.00 -2.51
C ILE A 444 4.07 17.82 -1.00
N LEU A 445 5.06 18.15 -0.17
CA LEU A 445 4.98 18.02 1.29
C LEU A 445 4.30 19.26 1.91
N ALA A 446 3.42 19.07 2.89
CA ALA A 446 2.60 20.12 3.50
C ALA A 446 3.38 21.08 4.41
#